data_AF-A0A4R4BQ12-F1
#
_entry.id   AF-A0A4R4BQ12-F1
#
_cell.length_a   1.000
_cell.length_b   1.000
_cell.length_c   1.000
_cell.angle_alpha   90.00
_cell.angle_beta   90.00
_cell.angle_gamma   90.00
#
_symmetry.space_group_name_H-M   'P 1'
#
loop_
_entity.id
_entity.type
_entity.pdbx_description
1 polymer ?
#
loop_
_entity_poly.entity_id
_entity_poly.type
_entity_poly.pdbx_seq_one_letter_code
_entity_poly.pdbx_strand_id
1 'polypeptide(L)'
;MSTRDNYFQGTVERLVAGGDGLVVHEGKPYFVPFSAPQDKLALRITEHHSSFGRATIEEIIEPSPLRISPSCPLYGQCGGCSLQHIQYEAQLTIKEGILTELFQRIGKGITIPPIKVIPSEPYEYRHRIQLHATDPREKQSPVGFKAFHQERVVPVTDCPICHSPIRRALQKKELRPPQGKNRFTVFSWDTALFQEGKQPQGKIILKGKPLYVDAGVFFQSNLSTLELLIEELMEITRNIPHRHRAADLYCGVGTFGAFLREYFSELDLLEATEASLFLAKKNIQGSGIRYFMMRDEAWASSQKREPQGYDLVVVDPPRQGLSPAMRNYLAYQGSPFLVYVSCEGSTLARDCKELTEGGYTLEQLSLYDFYPQTAHMECLAFLRKK
;
A
#
# COMPACT_ATOMS: atom_id res chain seq x y z
N MET A 1 12.08 25.01 -31.17
CA MET A 1 11.04 25.53 -30.25
C MET A 1 11.66 26.63 -29.43
N SER A 2 11.02 27.79 -29.36
CA SER A 2 11.51 28.94 -28.61
C SER A 2 11.49 28.61 -27.11
N THR A 3 12.43 29.15 -26.34
CA THR A 3 12.48 28.94 -24.87
C THR A 3 11.23 29.44 -24.14
N ARG A 4 10.39 30.26 -24.79
CA ARG A 4 9.10 30.73 -24.25
C ARG A 4 7.94 29.75 -24.44
N ASP A 5 8.03 28.78 -25.35
CA ASP A 5 6.93 27.84 -25.66
C ASP A 5 6.77 26.73 -24.59
N ASN A 6 7.69 26.67 -23.63
CA ASN A 6 7.71 25.63 -22.59
C ASN A 6 7.12 26.11 -21.25
N TYR A 7 6.59 27.33 -21.16
CA TYR A 7 6.05 27.87 -19.92
C TYR A 7 4.59 28.25 -20.09
N PHE A 8 3.79 27.98 -19.07
CA PHE A 8 2.40 28.40 -19.02
C PHE A 8 1.96 28.63 -17.58
N GLN A 9 0.87 29.37 -17.41
CA GLN A 9 0.20 29.49 -16.11
C GLN A 9 -1.05 28.61 -16.11
N GLY A 10 -1.38 28.05 -14.96
CA GLY A 10 -2.57 27.23 -14.80
C GLY A 10 -3.00 27.11 -13.35
N THR A 11 -4.25 26.72 -13.16
CA THR A 11 -4.80 26.38 -11.85
C THR A 11 -4.90 24.87 -11.73
N VAL A 12 -4.49 24.33 -10.59
CA VAL A 12 -4.61 22.89 -10.30
C VAL A 12 -6.06 22.57 -9.97
N GLU A 13 -6.69 21.73 -10.77
CA GLU A 13 -8.09 21.37 -10.59
C GLU A 13 -8.27 20.42 -9.38
N ARG A 14 -7.43 19.39 -9.34
CA ARG A 14 -7.48 18.29 -8.37
C ARG A 14 -6.19 17.49 -8.42
N LEU A 15 -5.99 16.60 -7.45
CA LEU A 15 -4.98 15.55 -7.56
C LEU A 15 -5.58 14.30 -8.22
N VAL A 16 -4.74 13.56 -8.95
CA VAL A 16 -5.10 12.28 -9.57
C VAL A 16 -4.45 11.11 -8.84
N ALA A 17 -4.82 9.87 -9.22
CA ALA A 17 -4.11 8.67 -8.77
C ALA A 17 -2.60 8.82 -9.02
N GLY A 18 -1.80 8.65 -7.96
CA GLY A 18 -0.35 8.92 -7.97
C GLY A 18 0.05 10.22 -7.25
N GLY A 19 -0.90 11.14 -7.02
CA GLY A 19 -0.69 12.35 -6.21
C GLY A 19 -0.23 13.58 -6.98
N ASP A 20 -0.14 13.49 -8.31
CA ASP A 20 0.15 14.65 -9.15
C ASP A 20 -1.09 15.53 -9.29
N GLY A 21 -0.90 16.85 -9.35
CA GLY A 21 -1.97 17.77 -9.70
C GLY A 21 -2.26 17.75 -11.18
N LEU A 22 -3.54 17.85 -11.52
CA LEU A 22 -4.01 17.97 -12.89
C LEU A 22 -4.22 19.45 -13.23
N VAL A 23 -3.54 19.90 -14.28
CA VAL A 23 -3.73 21.21 -14.88
C VAL A 23 -4.07 21.01 -16.36
N VAL A 24 -5.19 21.56 -16.82
CA VAL A 24 -5.54 21.54 -18.24
C VAL A 24 -5.07 22.83 -18.90
N HIS A 25 -4.26 22.71 -19.93
CA HIS A 25 -3.77 23.83 -20.73
C HIS A 25 -4.01 23.53 -22.20
N GLU A 26 -4.70 24.44 -22.91
CA GLU A 26 -5.08 24.28 -24.32
C GLU A 26 -5.79 22.94 -24.63
N GLY A 27 -6.66 22.49 -23.72
CA GLY A 27 -7.41 21.24 -23.85
C GLY A 27 -6.59 19.97 -23.60
N LYS A 28 -5.33 20.10 -23.16
CA LYS A 28 -4.44 18.98 -22.87
C LYS A 28 -4.13 18.88 -21.36
N PRO A 29 -4.18 17.68 -20.76
CA PRO A 29 -3.86 17.50 -19.35
C PRO A 29 -2.34 17.48 -19.10
N TYR A 30 -1.92 18.18 -18.05
CA TYR A 30 -0.55 18.19 -17.53
C TYR A 30 -0.53 17.72 -16.08
N PHE A 31 0.38 16.79 -15.78
CA PHE A 31 0.62 16.29 -14.43
C PHE A 31 1.73 17.10 -13.76
N VAL A 32 1.43 17.64 -12.58
CA VAL A 32 2.30 18.57 -11.84
C VAL A 32 2.55 18.03 -10.43
N PRO A 33 3.72 17.39 -10.17
CA PRO A 33 4.09 16.92 -8.84
C PRO A 33 4.19 18.06 -7.83
N PHE A 34 3.95 17.76 -6.55
CA PHE A 34 4.07 18.70 -5.41
C PHE A 34 3.17 19.94 -5.51
N SER A 35 2.11 19.85 -6.30
CA SER A 35 1.06 20.85 -6.38
C SER A 35 -0.14 20.46 -5.51
N ALA A 36 -0.92 21.44 -5.08
CA ALA A 36 -2.14 21.27 -4.31
C ALA A 36 -3.34 21.76 -5.12
N PRO A 37 -4.55 21.18 -4.93
CA PRO A 37 -5.77 21.69 -5.55
C PRO A 37 -5.95 23.18 -5.27
N GLN A 38 -6.37 23.95 -6.28
CA GLN A 38 -6.55 25.41 -6.25
C GLN A 38 -5.26 26.24 -6.27
N ASP A 39 -4.07 25.63 -6.32
CA ASP A 39 -2.85 26.40 -6.59
C ASP A 39 -2.95 27.09 -7.96
N LYS A 40 -2.55 28.37 -8.02
CA LYS A 40 -2.23 29.06 -9.27
C LYS A 40 -0.71 29.07 -9.45
N LEU A 41 -0.24 28.49 -10.55
CA LEU A 41 1.17 28.16 -10.74
C LEU A 41 1.71 28.73 -12.05
N ALA A 42 2.96 29.17 -12.03
CA ALA A 42 3.78 29.25 -13.22
C ALA A 42 4.50 27.90 -13.40
N LEU A 43 4.31 27.29 -14.57
CA LEU A 43 4.71 25.91 -14.84
C LEU A 43 5.70 25.87 -16.00
N ARG A 44 6.70 25.01 -15.90
CA ARG A 44 7.59 24.63 -17.01
C ARG A 44 7.29 23.22 -17.46
N ILE A 45 7.00 23.05 -18.74
CA ILE A 45 6.81 21.73 -19.36
C ILE A 45 8.14 20.98 -19.37
N THR A 46 8.12 19.75 -18.89
CA THR A 46 9.28 18.84 -18.87
C THR A 46 9.14 17.68 -19.85
N GLU A 47 7.91 17.25 -20.14
CA GLU A 47 7.64 16.17 -21.09
C GLU A 47 6.40 16.45 -21.92
N HIS A 48 6.47 16.10 -23.20
CA HIS A 48 5.34 16.13 -24.13
C HIS A 48 5.00 14.72 -24.59
N HIS A 49 3.80 14.26 -24.28
CA HIS A 49 3.20 13.04 -24.85
C HIS A 49 2.03 13.42 -25.77
N SER A 50 1.52 12.48 -26.56
CA SER A 50 0.41 12.76 -27.49
C SER A 50 -0.89 13.14 -26.78
N SER A 51 -1.19 12.50 -25.64
CA SER A 51 -2.45 12.69 -24.89
C SER A 51 -2.30 13.43 -23.56
N PHE A 52 -1.07 13.67 -23.09
CA PHE A 52 -0.80 14.39 -21.85
C PHE A 52 0.59 15.04 -21.87
N GLY A 53 0.88 15.87 -20.87
CA GLY A 53 2.22 16.40 -20.61
C GLY A 53 2.59 16.26 -19.15
N ARG A 54 3.86 16.53 -18.84
CA ARG A 54 4.32 16.74 -17.46
C ARG A 54 4.93 18.13 -17.34
N ALA A 55 4.71 18.76 -16.20
CA ALA A 55 5.27 20.06 -15.90
C ALA A 55 5.76 20.12 -14.44
N THR A 56 6.72 21.01 -14.20
CA THR A 56 7.23 21.33 -12.87
C THR A 56 6.86 22.74 -12.48
N ILE A 57 6.69 22.96 -11.17
CA ILE A 57 6.41 24.27 -10.61
C ILE A 57 7.66 25.14 -10.67
N GLU A 58 7.58 26.28 -11.35
CA GLU A 58 8.61 27.31 -11.32
C GLU A 58 8.29 28.37 -10.26
N GLU A 59 7.01 28.72 -10.13
CA GLU A 59 6.52 29.68 -9.13
C GLU A 59 5.11 29.31 -8.67
N ILE A 60 4.86 29.46 -7.37
CA ILE A 60 3.51 29.42 -6.80
C ILE A 60 3.01 30.87 -6.73
N ILE A 61 2.14 31.24 -7.68
CA ILE A 61 1.60 32.61 -7.81
C ILE A 61 0.58 32.87 -6.70
N GLU A 62 -0.32 31.92 -6.48
CA GLU A 62 -1.31 31.95 -5.41
C GLU A 62 -1.40 30.55 -4.78
N PRO A 63 -0.92 30.38 -3.53
CA PRO A 63 -0.96 29.08 -2.87
C PRO A 63 -2.38 28.71 -2.46
N SER A 64 -2.74 27.44 -2.63
CA SER A 64 -3.97 26.88 -2.08
C SER A 64 -4.06 27.08 -0.57
N PRO A 65 -5.26 27.34 -0.01
CA PRO A 65 -5.47 27.40 1.44
C PRO A 65 -5.22 26.06 2.13
N LEU A 66 -5.16 24.96 1.37
CA LEU A 66 -4.87 23.61 1.86
C LEU A 66 -3.37 23.38 2.09
N ARG A 67 -2.51 24.33 1.70
CA ARG A 67 -1.06 24.17 1.83
C ARG A 67 -0.58 24.34 3.27
N ILE A 68 0.41 23.53 3.63
CA ILE A 68 1.23 23.67 4.84
C ILE A 68 2.71 23.57 4.48
N SER A 69 3.56 24.03 5.39
CA SER A 69 5.01 23.81 5.27
C SER A 69 5.36 22.35 5.60
N PRO A 70 6.04 21.62 4.71
CA PRO A 70 6.49 20.26 4.99
C PRO A 70 7.44 20.19 6.20
N SER A 71 7.20 19.25 7.11
CA SER A 71 8.07 19.01 8.27
C SER A 71 9.42 18.39 7.91
N CYS A 72 9.52 17.70 6.76
CA CYS A 72 10.75 17.04 6.33
C CYS A 72 11.64 17.97 5.50
N PRO A 73 12.92 18.16 5.88
CA PRO A 73 13.85 19.01 5.11
C PRO A 73 14.25 18.41 3.76
N LEU A 74 14.02 17.11 3.55
CA LEU A 74 14.29 16.41 2.28
C LEU A 74 13.07 16.36 1.37
N TYR A 75 11.95 16.96 1.76
CA TYR A 75 10.74 16.98 0.94
C TYR A 75 10.98 17.67 -0.40
N GLY A 76 10.43 17.13 -1.49
CA GLY A 76 10.71 17.57 -2.86
C GLY A 76 12.01 17.03 -3.46
N GLN A 77 12.93 16.51 -2.64
CA GLN A 77 14.17 15.87 -3.11
C GLN A 77 14.10 14.34 -2.98
N CYS A 78 13.72 13.85 -1.79
CA CYS A 78 13.49 12.45 -1.50
C CYS A 78 12.20 11.97 -2.20
N GLY A 79 12.24 10.80 -2.85
CA GLY A 79 11.06 10.21 -3.51
C GLY A 79 10.07 9.52 -2.56
N GLY A 80 10.22 9.68 -1.25
CA GLY A 80 9.42 8.94 -0.25
C GLY A 80 8.05 9.54 0.07
N CYS A 81 7.89 10.86 -0.01
CA CYS A 81 6.65 11.56 0.33
C CYS A 81 6.26 12.53 -0.79
N SER A 82 4.96 12.63 -1.08
CA SER A 82 4.44 13.47 -2.16
C SER A 82 3.37 14.48 -1.71
N LEU A 83 2.89 14.39 -0.45
CA LEU A 83 1.77 15.21 0.03
C LEU A 83 2.05 16.02 1.31
N GLN A 84 3.29 16.08 1.83
CA GLN A 84 3.58 16.83 3.09
C GLN A 84 3.27 18.33 3.04
N HIS A 85 3.09 18.87 1.84
CA HIS A 85 2.71 20.25 1.61
C HIS A 85 1.20 20.49 1.70
N ILE A 86 0.40 19.47 2.00
CA ILE A 86 -1.07 19.52 2.07
C ILE A 86 -1.52 19.14 3.48
N GLN A 87 -2.47 19.88 4.05
CA GLN A 87 -3.13 19.59 5.33
C GLN A 87 -3.62 18.13 5.38
N TYR A 88 -3.47 17.48 6.53
CA TYR A 88 -3.70 16.04 6.64
C TYR A 88 -5.14 15.65 6.30
N GLU A 89 -6.12 16.39 6.81
CA GLU A 89 -7.54 16.19 6.57
C GLU A 89 -7.90 16.33 5.08
N ALA A 90 -7.20 17.25 4.38
CA ALA A 90 -7.32 17.40 2.94
C ALA A 90 -6.70 16.21 2.19
N GLN A 91 -5.61 15.61 2.68
CA GLN A 91 -5.06 14.39 2.09
C GLN A 91 -6.09 13.25 2.11
N LEU A 92 -6.81 13.07 3.22
CA LEU A 92 -7.84 12.05 3.35
C LEU A 92 -8.99 12.28 2.35
N THR A 93 -9.49 13.51 2.28
CA THR A 93 -10.54 13.91 1.33
C THR A 93 -10.11 13.68 -0.12
N ILE A 94 -8.86 14.00 -0.46
CA ILE A 94 -8.32 13.77 -1.80
C ILE A 94 -8.25 12.28 -2.12
N LYS A 95 -7.76 11.45 -1.19
CA LYS A 95 -7.65 9.99 -1.39
C LYS A 95 -9.01 9.33 -1.56
N GLU A 96 -10.00 9.74 -0.76
CA GLU A 96 -11.39 9.28 -0.89
C GLU A 96 -11.97 9.66 -2.27
N GLY A 97 -11.75 10.90 -2.71
CA GLY A 97 -12.18 11.36 -4.03
C GLY A 97 -11.54 10.56 -5.17
N ILE A 98 -10.25 10.27 -5.09
CA ILE A 98 -9.53 9.43 -6.06
C ILE A 98 -10.12 8.01 -6.08
N LEU A 99 -10.34 7.39 -4.92
CA LEU A 99 -10.91 6.04 -4.84
C LEU A 99 -12.32 5.99 -5.43
N THR A 100 -13.14 7.00 -5.12
CA THR A 100 -14.50 7.16 -5.66
C THR A 100 -14.47 7.23 -7.20
N GLU A 101 -13.61 8.08 -7.78
CA GLU A 101 -13.47 8.22 -9.23
C GLU A 101 -13.02 6.90 -9.89
N LEU A 102 -12.08 6.18 -9.27
CA LEU A 102 -11.61 4.90 -9.78
C LEU A 102 -12.74 3.86 -9.84
N PHE A 103 -13.54 3.75 -8.79
CA PHE A 103 -14.70 2.85 -8.79
C PHE A 103 -15.80 3.29 -9.77
N GLN A 104 -16.08 4.58 -9.89
CA GLN A 104 -17.06 5.08 -10.86
C GLN A 104 -16.63 4.82 -12.32
N ARG A 105 -15.33 4.99 -12.61
CA ARG A 105 -14.79 4.87 -13.98
C ARG A 105 -14.51 3.42 -14.39
N ILE A 106 -13.90 2.63 -13.50
CA ILE A 106 -13.44 1.26 -13.77
C ILE A 106 -14.47 0.25 -13.29
N GLY A 107 -15.02 0.44 -12.10
CA GLY A 107 -16.04 -0.41 -11.46
C GLY A 107 -17.46 -0.21 -12.00
N LYS A 108 -17.62 0.06 -13.30
CA LYS A 108 -18.93 0.34 -13.90
C LYS A 108 -19.92 -0.80 -13.65
N GLY A 109 -21.10 -0.45 -13.16
CA GLY A 109 -22.17 -1.41 -12.84
C GLY A 109 -22.18 -1.90 -11.39
N ILE A 110 -21.18 -1.52 -10.59
CA ILE A 110 -21.15 -1.81 -9.15
C ILE A 110 -21.91 -0.72 -8.39
N THR A 111 -22.77 -1.12 -7.45
CA THR A 111 -23.27 -0.20 -6.42
C THR A 111 -22.17 0.03 -5.40
N ILE A 112 -21.65 1.25 -5.33
CA ILE A 112 -20.55 1.61 -4.42
C ILE A 112 -21.16 2.03 -3.07
N PRO A 113 -20.86 1.34 -1.95
CA PRO A 113 -21.27 1.79 -0.63
C PRO A 113 -20.50 3.08 -0.23
N PRO A 114 -21.00 3.86 0.74
CA PRO A 114 -20.23 4.98 1.30
C PRO A 114 -18.84 4.51 1.74
N ILE A 115 -17.81 5.25 1.35
CA ILE A 115 -16.43 4.89 1.67
C ILE A 115 -16.18 5.23 3.14
N LYS A 116 -15.82 4.23 3.94
CA LYS A 116 -15.36 4.46 5.30
C LYS A 116 -13.89 4.89 5.24
N VAL A 117 -13.57 6.12 5.64
CA VAL A 117 -12.18 6.61 5.67
C VAL A 117 -11.59 6.45 7.07
N ILE A 118 -10.47 5.72 7.17
CA ILE A 118 -9.76 5.43 8.41
C ILE A 118 -8.44 6.22 8.41
N PRO A 119 -8.31 7.25 9.27
CA PRO A 119 -7.09 8.03 9.38
C PRO A 119 -5.97 7.25 10.09
N SER A 120 -4.75 7.78 10.02
CA SER A 120 -3.56 7.32 10.72
C SER A 120 -2.82 8.50 11.34
N GLU A 121 -1.93 8.23 12.29
CA GLU A 121 -0.94 9.21 12.70
C GLU A 121 -0.06 9.60 11.49
N PRO A 122 0.06 10.91 11.16
CA PRO A 122 0.73 11.36 9.94
C PRO A 122 2.25 11.20 9.95
N TYR A 123 2.84 11.00 11.13
CA TYR A 123 4.28 10.90 11.37
C TYR A 123 4.58 9.73 12.31
N GLU A 124 5.85 9.32 12.36
CA GLU A 124 6.36 8.21 13.18
C GLU A 124 5.64 6.85 13.02
N TYR A 125 4.82 6.70 11.97
CA TYR A 125 4.06 5.48 11.69
C TYR A 125 4.87 4.39 10.98
N ARG A 126 5.98 4.74 10.32
CA ARG A 126 6.67 3.86 9.38
C ARG A 126 7.70 2.98 10.09
N HIS A 127 7.30 1.76 10.41
CA HIS A 127 8.10 0.71 11.03
C HIS A 127 9.04 -0.01 10.06
N ARG A 128 8.83 0.11 8.74
CA ARG A 128 9.64 -0.55 7.71
C ARG A 128 10.14 0.44 6.66
N ILE A 129 11.45 0.49 6.45
CA ILE A 129 12.07 1.29 5.38
C ILE A 129 13.07 0.48 4.59
N GLN A 130 13.24 0.85 3.32
CA GLN A 130 14.30 0.35 2.46
C GLN A 130 15.32 1.46 2.21
N LEU A 131 16.57 1.17 2.49
CA LEU A 131 17.69 2.10 2.36
C LEU A 131 18.63 1.66 1.25
N HIS A 132 19.28 2.65 0.64
CA HIS A 132 20.29 2.46 -0.39
C HIS A 132 21.63 3.02 0.06
N ALA A 133 22.73 2.35 -0.30
CA ALA A 133 24.07 2.90 -0.17
C ALA A 133 24.24 4.12 -1.10
N THR A 134 24.85 5.19 -0.62
CA THR A 134 25.14 6.38 -1.46
C THR A 134 26.29 6.13 -2.43
N ASP A 135 27.26 5.31 -2.04
CA ASP A 135 28.31 4.74 -2.89
C ASP A 135 28.41 3.23 -2.66
N PRO A 136 27.93 2.41 -3.60
CA PRO A 136 28.03 0.95 -3.59
C PRO A 136 29.44 0.38 -3.38
N ARG A 137 30.49 1.14 -3.70
CA ARG A 137 31.88 0.69 -3.64
C ARG A 137 32.47 0.84 -2.24
N GLU A 138 31.85 1.66 -1.40
CA GLU A 138 32.32 1.91 -0.04
C GLU A 138 31.66 0.97 0.98
N LYS A 139 32.48 0.19 1.69
CA LYS A 139 32.00 -0.74 2.73
C LYS A 139 31.25 -0.04 3.88
N GLN A 140 31.49 1.25 4.10
CA GLN A 140 30.84 2.06 5.15
C GLN A 140 30.03 3.22 4.57
N SER A 141 29.51 3.07 3.36
CA SER A 141 28.79 4.15 2.70
C SER A 141 27.63 4.68 3.54
N PRO A 142 27.42 6.01 3.58
CA PRO A 142 26.17 6.59 4.05
C PRO A 142 24.96 5.98 3.33
N VAL A 143 23.79 6.15 3.94
CA VAL A 143 22.56 5.58 3.44
C VAL A 143 21.54 6.67 3.13
N GLY A 144 20.63 6.34 2.22
CA GLY A 144 19.63 7.29 1.74
C GLY A 144 18.45 6.63 1.08
N PHE A 145 17.56 7.47 0.59
CA PHE A 145 16.42 7.09 -0.24
C PHE A 145 16.67 7.48 -1.70
N LYS A 146 15.97 6.85 -2.63
CA LYS A 146 15.99 7.30 -4.03
C LYS A 146 15.42 8.71 -4.15
N ALA A 147 16.07 9.53 -4.95
CA ALA A 147 15.57 10.86 -5.28
C ALA A 147 14.26 10.77 -6.07
N PHE A 148 13.42 11.79 -5.97
CA PHE A 148 12.17 11.84 -6.71
C PHE A 148 12.43 11.72 -8.23
N HIS A 149 11.83 10.69 -8.84
CA HIS A 149 11.99 10.33 -10.26
C HIS A 149 13.45 10.20 -10.75
N GLN A 150 14.40 9.84 -9.88
CA GLN A 150 15.81 9.71 -10.24
C GLN A 150 16.49 8.54 -9.53
N GLU A 151 17.48 7.94 -10.18
CA GLU A 151 18.24 6.80 -9.62
C GLU A 151 19.26 7.20 -8.54
N ARG A 152 19.60 8.48 -8.43
CA ARG A 152 20.53 8.96 -7.40
C ARG A 152 19.95 8.76 -5.99
N VAL A 153 20.83 8.59 -5.02
CA VAL A 153 20.46 8.43 -3.61
C VAL A 153 20.58 9.78 -2.90
N VAL A 154 19.52 10.21 -2.23
CA VAL A 154 19.50 11.37 -1.32
C VAL A 154 19.92 10.87 0.06
N PRO A 155 21.10 11.30 0.59
CA PRO A 155 21.51 10.94 1.94
C PRO A 155 20.46 11.34 2.96
N VAL A 156 20.15 10.46 3.91
CA VAL A 156 19.14 10.71 4.93
C VAL A 156 19.74 10.68 6.33
N THR A 157 19.51 11.76 7.09
CA THR A 157 19.91 11.91 8.49
C THR A 157 18.71 11.97 9.44
N ASP A 158 17.55 12.34 8.94
CA ASP A 158 16.28 12.31 9.68
C ASP A 158 15.12 12.01 8.74
N CYS A 159 14.10 11.33 9.25
CA CYS A 159 12.88 11.03 8.50
C CYS A 159 11.68 11.04 9.44
N PRO A 160 10.89 12.13 9.47
CA PRO A 160 9.80 12.30 10.44
C PRO A 160 8.69 11.25 10.38
N ILE A 161 8.50 10.59 9.23
CA ILE A 161 7.50 9.52 9.12
C ILE A 161 7.99 8.18 9.72
N CYS A 162 9.29 8.04 9.99
CA CYS A 162 9.85 6.79 10.51
C CYS A 162 9.59 6.65 12.00
N HIS A 163 9.24 5.42 12.41
CA HIS A 163 9.13 5.05 13.81
C HIS A 163 10.43 5.36 14.58
N SER A 164 10.29 5.74 15.85
CA SER A 164 11.36 6.40 16.63
C SER A 164 12.71 5.66 16.69
N PRO A 165 12.80 4.31 16.76
CA PRO A 165 14.08 3.60 16.72
C PRO A 165 14.81 3.79 15.37
N ILE A 166 14.09 3.73 14.25
CA ILE A 166 14.66 3.95 12.92
C ILE A 166 15.17 5.37 12.81
N ARG A 167 14.33 6.34 13.23
CA ARG A 167 14.67 7.75 13.21
C ARG A 167 15.93 8.05 14.03
N ARG A 168 16.03 7.48 15.24
CA ARG A 168 17.22 7.58 16.10
C ARG A 168 18.47 6.99 15.45
N ALA A 169 18.36 5.82 14.84
CA ALA A 169 19.49 5.18 14.17
C ALA A 169 19.96 5.97 12.93
N LEU A 170 19.04 6.66 12.22
CA LEU A 170 19.39 7.59 11.14
C LEU A 170 20.15 8.81 11.67
N GLN A 171 19.64 9.46 12.72
CA GLN A 171 20.24 10.66 13.32
C GLN A 171 21.64 10.38 13.87
N LYS A 172 21.83 9.21 14.49
CA LYS A 172 23.14 8.75 14.98
C LYS A 172 24.04 8.15 13.90
N LYS A 173 23.54 8.04 12.66
CA LYS A 173 24.24 7.41 11.53
C LYS A 173 24.72 6.00 11.87
N GLU A 174 23.86 5.17 12.46
CA GLU A 174 24.17 3.79 12.86
C GLU A 174 23.84 2.75 11.76
N LEU A 175 22.97 3.10 10.81
CA LEU A 175 22.55 2.20 9.73
C LEU A 175 23.61 2.13 8.63
N ARG A 176 24.00 0.91 8.25
CA ARG A 176 24.99 0.66 7.20
C ARG A 176 24.56 -0.50 6.31
N PRO A 177 24.92 -0.48 5.01
CA PRO A 177 24.66 -1.59 4.12
C PRO A 177 25.33 -2.89 4.62
N PRO A 178 24.63 -4.03 4.60
CA PRO A 178 25.25 -5.34 4.81
C PRO A 178 26.29 -5.66 3.74
N GLN A 179 27.23 -6.55 4.05
CA GLN A 179 28.25 -6.98 3.08
C GLN A 179 27.59 -7.50 1.79
N GLY A 180 28.00 -6.94 0.65
CA GLY A 180 27.52 -7.35 -0.67
C GLY A 180 26.12 -6.84 -1.03
N LYS A 181 25.50 -5.95 -0.23
CA LYS A 181 24.18 -5.39 -0.52
C LYS A 181 24.24 -3.87 -0.65
N ASN A 182 23.76 -3.34 -1.77
CA ASN A 182 23.60 -1.90 -2.00
C ASN A 182 22.22 -1.37 -1.58
N ARG A 183 21.31 -2.29 -1.25
CA ARG A 183 19.94 -2.04 -0.84
C ARG A 183 19.59 -3.03 0.27
N PHE A 184 19.02 -2.53 1.35
CA PHE A 184 18.65 -3.36 2.48
C PHE A 184 17.45 -2.76 3.21
N THR A 185 16.74 -3.63 3.92
CA THR A 185 15.56 -3.23 4.70
C THR A 185 15.90 -3.12 6.18
N VAL A 186 15.29 -2.13 6.82
CA VAL A 186 15.26 -1.98 8.27
C VAL A 186 13.81 -2.02 8.73
N PHE A 187 13.57 -2.79 9.77
CA PHE A 187 12.29 -2.90 10.45
C PHE A 187 12.46 -2.54 11.93
N SER A 188 11.45 -1.95 12.56
CA SER A 188 11.47 -1.65 13.99
C SER A 188 10.16 -1.99 14.65
N TRP A 189 10.25 -2.40 15.91
CA TRP A 189 9.10 -2.63 16.76
C TRP A 189 9.51 -2.36 18.21
N ASP A 190 8.65 -1.66 18.94
CA ASP A 190 8.95 -1.15 20.28
C ASP A 190 10.30 -0.38 20.28
N THR A 191 11.30 -0.85 21.02
CA THR A 191 12.64 -0.24 21.09
C THR A 191 13.66 -0.93 20.19
N ALA A 192 13.28 -2.03 19.54
CA ALA A 192 14.18 -2.88 18.76
C ALA A 192 14.29 -2.46 17.29
N LEU A 193 15.46 -2.74 16.71
CA LEU A 193 15.76 -2.60 15.29
C LEU A 193 16.20 -3.94 14.72
N PHE A 194 15.61 -4.30 13.59
CA PHE A 194 15.95 -5.49 12.82
C PHE A 194 16.45 -5.03 11.46
N GLN A 195 17.62 -5.52 11.06
CA GLN A 195 18.24 -5.13 9.80
C GLN A 195 18.45 -6.36 8.93
N GLU A 196 18.03 -6.29 7.68
CA GLU A 196 18.31 -7.30 6.68
C GLU A 196 19.82 -7.60 6.63
N GLY A 197 20.22 -8.87 6.76
CA GLY A 197 21.64 -9.27 6.80
C GLY A 197 22.37 -8.96 8.11
N LYS A 198 21.73 -8.32 9.09
CA LYS A 198 22.28 -8.06 10.43
C LYS A 198 21.18 -8.18 11.49
N GLN A 199 21.01 -9.38 12.05
CA GLN A 199 19.92 -9.71 12.99
C GLN A 199 18.54 -9.34 12.42
N PRO A 200 18.14 -9.95 11.29
CA PRO A 200 16.93 -9.54 10.58
C PRO A 200 15.64 -10.04 11.23
N GLN A 201 15.70 -11.08 12.07
CA GLN A 201 14.53 -11.74 12.63
C GLN A 201 14.13 -11.15 13.97
N GLY A 202 12.82 -11.04 14.16
CA GLY A 202 12.22 -10.50 15.36
C GLY A 202 10.88 -11.15 15.68
N LYS A 203 10.34 -10.77 16.83
CA LYS A 203 8.99 -11.08 17.24
C LYS A 203 8.30 -9.76 17.57
N ILE A 204 7.13 -9.55 16.99
CA ILE A 204 6.27 -8.40 17.28
C ILE A 204 5.00 -8.87 17.96
N ILE A 205 4.25 -7.93 18.52
CA ILE A 205 2.92 -8.17 19.06
C ILE A 205 1.95 -7.28 18.29
N LEU A 206 0.93 -7.88 17.67
CA LEU A 206 -0.20 -7.20 17.04
C LEU A 206 -1.48 -7.65 17.74
N LYS A 207 -2.28 -6.73 18.28
CA LYS A 207 -3.52 -7.02 19.02
C LYS A 207 -3.34 -8.13 20.06
N GLY A 208 -2.22 -8.12 20.78
CA GLY A 208 -1.86 -9.14 21.78
C GLY A 208 -1.32 -10.47 21.22
N LYS A 209 -1.33 -10.67 19.90
CA LYS A 209 -0.84 -11.88 19.25
C LYS A 209 0.64 -11.74 18.85
N PRO A 210 1.50 -12.69 19.24
CA PRO A 210 2.88 -12.71 18.81
C PRO A 210 3.03 -13.16 17.35
N LEU A 211 3.81 -12.43 16.54
CA LEU A 211 4.18 -12.82 15.18
C LEU A 211 5.69 -12.71 14.98
N TYR A 212 6.28 -13.74 14.39
CA TYR A 212 7.64 -13.73 13.89
C TYR A 212 7.70 -13.01 12.54
N VAL A 213 8.69 -12.13 12.43
CA VAL A 213 8.97 -11.32 11.26
C VAL A 213 10.44 -11.39 10.90
N ASP A 214 10.77 -11.05 9.65
CA ASP A 214 12.15 -10.88 9.17
C ASP A 214 12.21 -9.58 8.35
N ALA A 215 13.19 -8.73 8.62
CA ALA A 215 13.34 -7.45 7.91
C ALA A 215 13.51 -7.63 6.39
N GLY A 216 14.11 -8.74 5.95
CA GLY A 216 14.24 -9.09 4.53
C GLY A 216 12.95 -9.61 3.89
N VAL A 217 11.94 -9.96 4.68
CA VAL A 217 10.61 -10.37 4.21
C VAL A 217 9.65 -9.18 4.26
N PHE A 218 8.66 -9.15 3.38
CA PHE A 218 7.66 -8.10 3.40
C PHE A 218 6.79 -8.20 4.66
N PHE A 219 6.55 -7.05 5.28
CA PHE A 219 5.59 -6.88 6.35
C PHE A 219 5.04 -5.45 6.27
N GLN A 220 3.79 -5.26 6.71
CA GLN A 220 3.15 -3.95 6.65
C GLN A 220 3.94 -2.92 7.46
N SER A 221 4.08 -1.72 6.90
CA SER A 221 4.96 -0.71 7.47
C SER A 221 4.29 0.18 8.51
N ASN A 222 2.96 0.22 8.55
CA ASN A 222 2.18 1.00 9.50
C ASN A 222 1.42 0.02 10.40
N LEU A 223 1.96 -0.23 11.60
CA LEU A 223 1.44 -1.29 12.47
C LEU A 223 0.14 -0.88 13.16
N SER A 224 0.00 0.38 13.57
CA SER A 224 -1.24 0.88 14.18
C SER A 224 -2.41 0.83 13.20
N THR A 225 -2.19 1.20 11.93
CA THR A 225 -3.25 1.10 10.90
C THR A 225 -3.54 -0.35 10.52
N LEU A 226 -2.53 -1.22 10.50
CA LEU A 226 -2.73 -2.66 10.32
C LEU A 226 -3.61 -3.26 11.44
N GLU A 227 -3.44 -2.83 12.69
CA GLU A 227 -4.31 -3.29 13.79
C GLU A 227 -5.78 -2.89 13.59
N LEU A 228 -6.05 -1.69 13.05
CA LEU A 228 -7.42 -1.26 12.71
C LEU A 228 -8.02 -2.09 11.57
N LEU A 229 -7.22 -2.44 10.56
CA LEU A 229 -7.65 -3.32 9.47
C LEU A 229 -7.94 -4.74 9.97
N ILE A 230 -7.07 -5.29 10.82
CA ILE A 230 -7.29 -6.59 11.47
C ILE A 230 -8.58 -6.57 12.29
N GLU A 231 -8.83 -5.49 13.04
CA GLU A 231 -10.03 -5.35 13.85
C GLU A 231 -11.32 -5.38 13.00
N GLU A 232 -11.31 -4.70 11.86
CA GLU A 232 -12.42 -4.73 10.91
C GLU A 232 -12.60 -6.13 10.29
N LEU A 233 -11.51 -6.80 9.91
CA LEU A 233 -11.56 -8.19 9.46
C LEU A 233 -12.17 -9.11 10.54
N MET A 234 -11.80 -8.92 11.80
CA MET A 234 -12.35 -9.71 12.92
C MET A 234 -13.81 -9.40 13.20
N GLU A 235 -14.25 -8.16 13.00
CA GLU A 235 -15.66 -7.79 13.05
C GLU A 235 -16.46 -8.48 11.95
N ILE A 236 -16.00 -8.42 10.71
CA ILE A 236 -16.59 -9.15 9.58
C ILE A 236 -16.67 -10.64 9.91
N THR A 237 -15.55 -11.22 10.36
CA THR A 237 -15.44 -12.65 10.68
C THR A 237 -16.45 -13.09 11.75
N ARG A 238 -16.63 -12.29 12.81
CA ARG A 238 -17.59 -12.58 13.89
C ARG A 238 -19.04 -12.67 13.40
N ASN A 239 -19.37 -11.95 12.33
CA ASN A 239 -20.71 -11.89 11.75
C ASN A 239 -20.98 -12.99 10.70
N ILE A 240 -19.99 -13.83 10.38
CA ILE A 240 -20.16 -14.95 9.45
C ILE A 240 -20.90 -16.12 10.15
N PRO A 241 -22.01 -16.65 9.60
CA PRO A 241 -22.84 -17.66 10.27
C PRO A 241 -22.16 -19.00 10.56
N HIS A 242 -21.39 -19.52 9.60
CA HIS A 242 -20.67 -20.79 9.69
C HIS A 242 -19.18 -20.53 9.62
N ARG A 243 -18.39 -21.13 10.51
CA ARG A 243 -16.95 -20.87 10.61
C ARG A 243 -16.14 -22.15 10.72
N HIS A 244 -16.35 -23.05 9.76
CA HIS A 244 -15.60 -24.29 9.66
C HIS A 244 -14.25 -24.09 8.96
N ARG A 245 -14.25 -23.47 7.76
CA ARG A 245 -13.05 -23.39 6.92
C ARG A 245 -12.87 -22.00 6.30
N ALA A 246 -11.68 -21.44 6.42
CA ALA A 246 -11.29 -20.18 5.76
C ALA A 246 -10.05 -20.35 4.87
N ALA A 247 -9.84 -19.39 3.98
CA ALA A 247 -8.58 -19.25 3.24
C ALA A 247 -8.01 -17.84 3.39
N ASP A 248 -6.70 -17.76 3.56
CA ASP A 248 -5.90 -16.55 3.45
C ASP A 248 -4.96 -16.74 2.25
N LEU A 249 -5.39 -16.22 1.11
CA LEU A 249 -4.66 -16.31 -0.16
C LEU A 249 -3.81 -15.05 -0.29
N TYR A 250 -2.53 -15.20 -0.64
CA TYR A 250 -1.50 -14.15 -0.48
C TYR A 250 -1.15 -13.88 0.99
N CYS A 251 -1.07 -14.93 1.81
CA CYS A 251 -0.99 -14.76 3.25
C CYS A 251 0.31 -14.11 3.76
N GLY A 252 1.36 -14.01 2.93
CA GLY A 252 2.65 -13.45 3.34
C GLY A 252 3.21 -14.22 4.52
N VAL A 253 3.40 -13.54 5.65
CA VAL A 253 3.87 -14.16 6.91
C VAL A 253 2.72 -14.72 7.77
N GLY A 254 1.52 -14.83 7.22
CA GLY A 254 0.32 -15.35 7.88
C GLY A 254 -0.35 -14.35 8.83
N THR A 255 -0.29 -13.05 8.54
CA THR A 255 -0.84 -12.02 9.45
C THR A 255 -2.34 -12.24 9.67
N PHE A 256 -3.14 -12.25 8.60
CA PHE A 256 -4.60 -12.43 8.72
C PHE A 256 -4.96 -13.84 9.16
N GLY A 257 -4.33 -14.85 8.56
CA GLY A 257 -4.48 -16.25 8.95
C GLY A 257 -4.29 -16.51 10.45
N ALA A 258 -3.34 -15.82 11.09
CA ALA A 258 -3.10 -15.96 12.52
C ALA A 258 -4.31 -15.55 13.37
N PHE A 259 -5.07 -14.52 12.95
CA PHE A 259 -6.29 -14.10 13.63
C PHE A 259 -7.50 -14.94 13.21
N LEU A 260 -7.62 -15.29 11.92
CA LEU A 260 -8.68 -16.19 11.44
C LEU A 260 -8.64 -17.54 12.14
N ARG A 261 -7.46 -18.05 12.50
CA ARG A 261 -7.30 -19.33 13.20
C ARG A 261 -8.04 -19.39 14.54
N GLU A 262 -8.38 -18.26 15.16
CA GLU A 262 -9.18 -18.21 16.40
C GLU A 262 -10.66 -18.54 16.16
N TYR A 263 -11.13 -18.37 14.92
CA TYR A 263 -12.54 -18.49 14.55
C TYR A 263 -12.83 -19.73 13.70
N PHE A 264 -11.84 -20.22 12.95
CA PHE A 264 -11.99 -21.35 12.02
C PHE A 264 -11.16 -22.56 12.45
N SER A 265 -11.75 -23.75 12.33
CA SER A 265 -11.07 -25.03 12.61
C SER A 265 -10.13 -25.45 11.48
N GLU A 266 -10.46 -25.10 10.23
CA GLU A 266 -9.64 -25.34 9.05
C GLU A 266 -9.20 -24.03 8.40
N LEU A 267 -7.93 -23.96 8.01
CA LEU A 267 -7.34 -22.77 7.40
C LEU A 267 -6.39 -23.15 6.28
N ASP A 268 -6.62 -22.59 5.10
CA ASP A 268 -5.75 -22.75 3.95
C ASP A 268 -4.95 -21.47 3.71
N LEU A 269 -3.64 -21.60 3.61
CA LEU A 269 -2.69 -20.49 3.47
C LEU A 269 -1.94 -20.63 2.14
N LEU A 270 -2.10 -19.65 1.25
CA LEU A 270 -1.42 -19.63 -0.05
C LEU A 270 -0.42 -18.48 -0.11
N GLU A 271 0.83 -18.79 -0.42
CA GLU A 271 1.89 -17.80 -0.59
C GLU A 271 2.89 -18.26 -1.66
N ALA A 272 3.34 -17.35 -2.52
CA ALA A 272 4.22 -17.69 -3.63
C ALA A 272 5.70 -17.78 -3.23
N THR A 273 6.10 -17.10 -2.15
CA THR A 273 7.49 -16.97 -1.72
C THR A 273 7.79 -17.87 -0.52
N GLU A 274 8.85 -18.68 -0.64
CA GLU A 274 9.28 -19.61 0.40
C GLU A 274 9.59 -18.90 1.73
N ALA A 275 10.29 -17.77 1.68
CA ALA A 275 10.68 -17.03 2.87
C ALA A 275 9.48 -16.51 3.69
N SER A 276 8.42 -16.05 3.02
CA SER A 276 7.19 -15.59 3.68
C SER A 276 6.41 -16.77 4.24
N LEU A 277 6.23 -17.83 3.45
CA LEU A 277 5.52 -19.02 3.88
C LEU A 277 6.22 -19.74 5.05
N PHE A 278 7.55 -19.69 5.11
CA PHE A 278 8.33 -20.17 6.25
C PHE A 278 7.94 -19.44 7.55
N LEU A 279 7.80 -18.12 7.50
CA LEU A 279 7.32 -17.34 8.65
C LEU A 279 5.84 -17.61 8.96
N ALA A 280 4.99 -17.77 7.94
CA ALA A 280 3.59 -18.16 8.13
C ALA A 280 3.45 -19.49 8.90
N LYS A 281 4.24 -20.51 8.53
CA LYS A 281 4.29 -21.81 9.24
C LYS A 281 4.83 -21.71 10.67
N LYS A 282 5.58 -20.65 10.99
CA LYS A 282 6.07 -20.38 12.35
C LYS A 282 5.01 -19.63 13.17
N ASN A 283 4.24 -18.77 12.53
CA ASN A 283 3.21 -17.93 13.14
C ASN A 283 1.89 -18.66 13.38
N ILE A 284 1.57 -19.60 12.51
CA ILE A 284 0.33 -20.36 12.55
C ILE A 284 0.71 -21.84 12.59
N GLN A 285 0.23 -22.57 13.58
CA GLN A 285 0.54 -23.98 13.79
C GLN A 285 -0.67 -24.72 14.33
N GLY A 286 -0.71 -26.03 14.16
CA GLY A 286 -1.77 -26.90 14.65
C GLY A 286 -2.44 -27.73 13.54
N SER A 287 -3.36 -28.60 13.95
CA SER A 287 -4.21 -29.37 13.04
C SER A 287 -5.17 -28.46 12.28
N GLY A 288 -5.62 -28.94 11.11
CA GLY A 288 -6.57 -28.23 10.24
C GLY A 288 -5.93 -27.15 9.35
N ILE A 289 -4.60 -26.96 9.41
CA ILE A 289 -3.93 -25.95 8.58
C ILE A 289 -3.25 -26.60 7.38
N ARG A 290 -3.47 -26.05 6.19
CA ARG A 290 -2.72 -26.43 4.97
C ARG A 290 -2.01 -25.24 4.37
N TYR A 291 -0.84 -25.51 3.82
CA TYR A 291 0.06 -24.52 3.24
C TYR A 291 0.29 -24.83 1.77
N PHE A 292 0.14 -23.84 0.92
CA PHE A 292 0.35 -23.93 -0.51
C PHE A 292 1.46 -22.96 -0.92
N MET A 293 2.57 -23.49 -1.44
CA MET A 293 3.70 -22.68 -1.92
C MET A 293 3.65 -22.57 -3.45
N MET A 294 2.87 -21.66 -3.97
CA MET A 294 2.71 -21.46 -5.42
C MET A 294 2.09 -20.11 -5.74
N ARG A 295 2.15 -19.71 -7.01
CA ARG A 295 1.45 -18.52 -7.50
C ARG A 295 -0.07 -18.75 -7.50
N ASP A 296 -0.80 -17.67 -7.35
CA ASP A 296 -2.27 -17.65 -7.32
C ASP A 296 -2.90 -18.27 -8.57
N GLU A 297 -2.37 -17.96 -9.76
CA GLU A 297 -2.86 -18.50 -11.03
C GLU A 297 -2.77 -20.03 -11.08
N ALA A 298 -1.62 -20.57 -10.64
CA ALA A 298 -1.39 -22.01 -10.58
C ALA A 298 -2.28 -22.67 -9.55
N TRP A 299 -2.43 -22.06 -8.37
CA TRP A 299 -3.31 -22.57 -7.32
C TRP A 299 -4.76 -22.60 -7.78
N ALA A 300 -5.27 -21.48 -8.31
CA ALA A 300 -6.64 -21.35 -8.80
C ALA A 300 -6.94 -22.35 -9.92
N SER A 301 -6.00 -22.54 -10.85
CA SER A 301 -6.15 -23.50 -11.95
C SER A 301 -6.11 -24.97 -11.49
N SER A 302 -5.41 -25.24 -10.38
CA SER A 302 -5.35 -26.58 -9.78
C SER A 302 -6.59 -26.95 -8.96
N GLN A 303 -7.42 -25.96 -8.59
CA GLN A 303 -8.62 -26.24 -7.81
C GLN A 303 -9.63 -27.01 -8.66
N LYS A 304 -10.21 -28.06 -8.07
CA LYS A 304 -11.30 -28.81 -8.71
C LYS A 304 -12.47 -27.86 -8.94
N ARG A 305 -13.28 -28.14 -9.98
CA ARG A 305 -14.52 -27.40 -10.29
C ARG A 305 -15.68 -27.67 -9.32
N GLU A 306 -15.37 -27.91 -8.05
CA GLU A 306 -16.33 -28.13 -6.98
C GLU A 306 -16.07 -27.10 -5.87
N PRO A 307 -17.13 -26.60 -5.19
CA PRO A 307 -16.96 -25.67 -4.08
C PRO A 307 -16.00 -26.25 -3.03
N GLN A 308 -14.95 -25.51 -2.70
CA GLN A 308 -14.00 -25.91 -1.66
C GLN A 308 -14.61 -25.82 -0.25
N GLY A 309 -15.82 -25.28 -0.12
CA GLY A 309 -16.52 -25.14 1.16
C GLY A 309 -15.88 -24.10 2.08
N TYR A 310 -15.26 -23.06 1.51
CA TYR A 310 -14.78 -21.93 2.31
C TYR A 310 -15.96 -21.08 2.78
N ASP A 311 -16.01 -20.82 4.08
CA ASP A 311 -16.93 -19.89 4.71
C ASP A 311 -16.42 -18.44 4.62
N LEU A 312 -15.10 -18.23 4.52
CA LEU A 312 -14.48 -16.93 4.28
C LEU A 312 -13.21 -17.09 3.46
N VAL A 313 -13.03 -16.22 2.47
CA VAL A 313 -11.74 -16.03 1.79
C VAL A 313 -11.24 -14.62 2.06
N VAL A 314 -9.97 -14.50 2.43
CA VAL A 314 -9.23 -13.24 2.50
C VAL A 314 -8.18 -13.24 1.39
N VAL A 315 -8.07 -12.12 0.67
CA VAL A 315 -7.03 -11.90 -0.34
C VAL A 315 -6.32 -10.57 -0.09
N ASP A 316 -4.99 -10.56 -0.15
CA ASP A 316 -4.14 -9.35 -0.13
C ASP A 316 -3.13 -9.40 -1.29
N PRO A 317 -3.59 -9.29 -2.55
CA PRO A 317 -2.73 -9.45 -3.72
C PRO A 317 -1.73 -8.30 -3.88
N PRO A 318 -0.66 -8.51 -4.69
CA PRO A 318 0.23 -7.41 -5.09
C PRO A 318 -0.52 -6.35 -5.89
N ARG A 319 0.14 -5.21 -6.17
CA ARG A 319 -0.44 -4.05 -6.91
C ARG A 319 -1.15 -4.40 -8.23
N GLN A 320 -0.79 -5.51 -8.87
CA GLN A 320 -1.43 -5.98 -10.12
C GLN A 320 -2.88 -6.49 -9.91
N GLY A 321 -3.28 -6.69 -8.66
CA GLY A 321 -4.53 -7.32 -8.26
C GLY A 321 -4.47 -8.84 -8.42
N LEU A 322 -5.65 -9.46 -8.45
CA LEU A 322 -5.80 -10.90 -8.67
C LEU A 322 -5.42 -11.30 -10.10
N SER A 323 -4.90 -12.51 -10.31
CA SER A 323 -4.83 -13.05 -11.69
C SER A 323 -6.24 -13.28 -12.26
N PRO A 324 -6.39 -13.31 -13.60
CA PRO A 324 -7.66 -13.72 -14.23
C PRO A 324 -8.15 -15.09 -13.75
N ALA A 325 -7.24 -16.06 -13.57
CA ALA A 325 -7.60 -17.38 -13.05
C ALA A 325 -8.16 -17.31 -11.62
N MET A 326 -7.54 -16.50 -10.75
CA MET A 326 -8.03 -16.30 -9.38
C MET A 326 -9.38 -15.58 -9.35
N ARG A 327 -9.59 -14.55 -10.17
CA ARG A 327 -10.90 -13.88 -10.28
C ARG A 327 -11.99 -14.85 -10.73
N ASN A 328 -11.73 -15.63 -11.77
CA ASN A 328 -12.65 -16.66 -12.25
C ASN A 328 -12.95 -17.69 -11.15
N TYR A 329 -11.93 -18.17 -10.45
CA TYR A 329 -12.10 -19.09 -9.33
C TYR A 329 -13.02 -18.51 -8.25
N LEU A 330 -12.74 -17.29 -7.78
CA LEU A 330 -13.53 -16.65 -6.72
C LEU A 330 -14.97 -16.37 -7.18
N ALA A 331 -15.15 -15.91 -8.41
CA ALA A 331 -16.45 -15.64 -9.02
C ALA A 331 -17.33 -16.90 -9.05
N TYR A 332 -16.81 -18.04 -9.50
CA TYR A 332 -17.63 -19.25 -9.71
C TYR A 332 -17.62 -20.22 -8.52
N GLN A 333 -16.47 -20.44 -7.89
CA GLN A 333 -16.24 -21.47 -6.87
C GLN A 333 -15.89 -20.91 -5.50
N GLY A 334 -15.77 -19.59 -5.38
CA GLY A 334 -15.36 -18.92 -4.15
C GLY A 334 -16.33 -19.09 -2.99
N SER A 335 -16.07 -18.33 -1.93
CA SER A 335 -16.81 -18.36 -0.68
C SER A 335 -18.05 -17.47 -0.70
N PRO A 336 -19.06 -17.71 0.16
CA PRO A 336 -20.13 -16.73 0.40
C PRO A 336 -19.61 -15.36 0.85
N PHE A 337 -18.43 -15.31 1.48
CA PHE A 337 -17.83 -14.11 2.02
C PHE A 337 -16.39 -13.93 1.53
N LEU A 338 -16.06 -12.75 1.03
CA LEU A 338 -14.74 -12.41 0.53
C LEU A 338 -14.30 -11.06 1.12
N VAL A 339 -13.14 -11.04 1.77
CA VAL A 339 -12.44 -9.80 2.14
C VAL A 339 -11.27 -9.62 1.19
N TYR A 340 -11.24 -8.48 0.50
CA TYR A 340 -10.18 -8.10 -0.42
C TYR A 340 -9.46 -6.88 0.14
N VAL A 341 -8.19 -7.04 0.50
CA VAL A 341 -7.27 -5.96 0.88
C VAL A 341 -6.45 -5.54 -0.34
N SER A 342 -6.27 -4.25 -0.58
CA SER A 342 -5.53 -3.76 -1.74
C SER A 342 -4.84 -2.42 -1.52
N CYS A 343 -3.60 -2.33 -1.96
CA CYS A 343 -2.84 -1.07 -2.04
C CYS A 343 -3.00 -0.33 -3.39
N GLU A 344 -3.85 -0.82 -4.30
CA GLU A 344 -4.03 -0.27 -5.65
C GLU A 344 -5.51 -0.18 -6.03
N GLY A 345 -6.10 1.02 -5.86
CA GLY A 345 -7.52 1.24 -6.09
C GLY A 345 -7.99 0.93 -7.52
N SER A 346 -7.13 1.08 -8.52
CA SER A 346 -7.50 0.81 -9.93
C SER A 346 -7.72 -0.67 -10.22
N THR A 347 -6.83 -1.54 -9.71
CA THR A 347 -6.95 -3.00 -9.86
C THR A 347 -8.00 -3.57 -8.94
N LEU A 348 -8.18 -3.00 -7.74
CA LEU A 348 -9.31 -3.32 -6.86
C LEU A 348 -10.65 -3.04 -7.55
N ALA A 349 -10.84 -1.85 -8.13
CA ALA A 349 -12.09 -1.49 -8.81
C ALA A 349 -12.41 -2.43 -10.00
N ARG A 350 -11.38 -2.81 -10.78
CA ARG A 350 -11.50 -3.81 -11.86
C ARG A 350 -11.93 -5.17 -11.29
N ASP A 351 -11.24 -5.65 -10.26
CA ASP A 351 -11.46 -6.97 -9.70
C ASP A 351 -12.84 -7.07 -9.05
N CYS A 352 -13.27 -6.04 -8.31
CA CYS A 352 -14.61 -5.96 -7.75
C CYS A 352 -15.68 -6.02 -8.84
N LYS A 353 -15.48 -5.37 -10.00
CA LYS A 353 -16.41 -5.43 -11.13
C LYS A 353 -16.61 -6.87 -11.59
N GLU A 354 -15.52 -7.55 -11.92
CA GLU A 354 -15.58 -8.95 -12.40
C GLU A 354 -16.16 -9.90 -11.33
N LEU A 355 -15.85 -9.68 -10.05
CA LEU A 355 -16.44 -10.45 -8.95
C LEU A 355 -17.95 -10.21 -8.81
N THR A 356 -18.42 -8.98 -8.99
CA THR A 356 -19.86 -8.67 -8.96
C THR A 356 -20.62 -9.26 -10.15
N GLU A 357 -19.99 -9.33 -11.33
CA GLU A 357 -20.51 -10.08 -12.48
C GLU A 357 -20.63 -11.58 -12.17
N GLY A 358 -19.76 -12.09 -11.29
CA GLY A 358 -19.79 -13.44 -10.72
C GLY A 358 -20.82 -13.66 -9.60
N GLY A 359 -21.67 -12.68 -9.30
CA GLY A 359 -22.76 -12.80 -8.30
C GLY A 359 -22.43 -12.27 -6.91
N TYR A 360 -21.26 -11.65 -6.71
CA TYR A 360 -21.00 -10.91 -5.48
C TYR A 360 -21.72 -9.54 -5.46
N THR A 361 -21.94 -9.03 -4.26
CA THR A 361 -22.30 -7.65 -3.98
C THR A 361 -21.19 -7.03 -3.13
N LEU A 362 -20.75 -5.82 -3.49
CA LEU A 362 -19.83 -5.04 -2.66
C LEU A 362 -20.64 -4.43 -1.51
N GLU A 363 -20.49 -4.96 -0.29
CA GLU A 363 -21.26 -4.52 0.87
C GLU A 363 -20.56 -3.40 1.63
N GLN A 364 -19.23 -3.37 1.61
CA GLN A 364 -18.43 -2.36 2.31
C GLN A 364 -17.14 -2.06 1.56
N LEU A 365 -16.75 -0.79 1.58
CA LEU A 365 -15.50 -0.28 1.04
C LEU A 365 -14.89 0.70 2.06
N SER A 366 -13.69 0.36 2.52
CA SER A 366 -12.94 1.14 3.51
C SER A 366 -11.62 1.59 2.92
N LEU A 367 -11.24 2.84 3.14
CA LEU A 367 -9.96 3.43 2.78
C LEU A 367 -9.16 3.65 4.06
N TYR A 368 -8.05 2.94 4.21
CA TYR A 368 -7.09 3.13 5.27
C TYR A 368 -5.92 3.96 4.79
N ASP A 369 -5.59 5.01 5.53
CA ASP A 369 -4.39 5.78 5.27
C ASP A 369 -3.14 5.12 5.86
N PHE A 370 -2.72 3.98 5.29
CA PHE A 370 -1.49 3.28 5.71
C PHE A 370 -0.24 4.11 5.49
N TYR A 371 -0.26 5.03 4.52
CA TYR A 371 0.88 5.83 4.11
C TYR A 371 0.52 7.32 4.04
N PRO A 372 0.29 7.97 5.21
CA PRO A 372 0.14 9.42 5.30
C PRO A 372 1.32 10.12 4.62
N GLN A 373 1.12 11.36 4.15
CA GLN A 373 2.13 12.15 3.44
C GLN A 373 2.52 11.61 2.05
N THR A 374 1.88 10.54 1.60
CA THR A 374 2.04 9.95 0.26
C THR A 374 0.68 9.80 -0.42
N ALA A 375 0.67 9.63 -1.73
CA ALA A 375 -0.56 9.36 -2.48
C ALA A 375 -1.04 7.90 -2.42
N HIS A 376 -0.31 7.02 -1.74
CA HIS A 376 -0.72 5.63 -1.57
C HIS A 376 -1.96 5.55 -0.69
N MET A 377 -2.82 4.59 -1.00
CA MET A 377 -4.01 4.24 -0.25
C MET A 377 -4.04 2.73 -0.08
N GLU A 378 -4.51 2.28 1.07
CA GLU A 378 -4.83 0.87 1.33
C GLU A 378 -6.33 0.76 1.46
N CYS A 379 -6.94 -0.26 0.89
CA CYS A 379 -8.39 -0.41 0.84
C CYS A 379 -8.79 -1.80 1.32
N LEU A 380 -9.93 -1.89 1.99
CA LEU A 380 -10.61 -3.15 2.27
C LEU A 380 -11.97 -3.12 1.57
N ALA A 381 -12.23 -4.12 0.74
CA ALA A 381 -13.53 -4.38 0.16
C ALA A 381 -14.09 -5.68 0.75
N PHE A 382 -15.29 -5.60 1.32
CA PHE A 382 -16.03 -6.79 1.76
C PHE A 382 -17.12 -7.09 0.74
N LEU A 383 -17.04 -8.29 0.17
CA LEU A 383 -17.96 -8.78 -0.83
C LEU A 383 -18.72 -9.99 -0.30
N ARG A 384 -20.02 -10.02 -0.59
CA ARG A 384 -20.89 -11.15 -0.26
C ARG A 384 -21.50 -11.74 -1.51
N LYS A 385 -21.42 -13.06 -1.65
CA LYS A 385 -22.09 -13.80 -2.72
C LYS A 385 -23.55 -14.06 -2.34
N LYS A 386 -24.46 -13.80 -3.27
CA LYS A 386 -25.90 -14.06 -3.09
C LYS A 386 -26.22 -15.54 -3.05
#